data_AF-A0A5J9SPS5-F1
#
_entry.id   AF-A0A5J9SPS5-F1
#
_cell.length_a   1.000
_cell.length_b   1.000
_cell.length_c   1.000
_cell.angle_alpha   90.00
_cell.angle_beta   90.00
_cell.angle_gamma   90.00
#
_symmetry.space_group_name_H-M   'P 1'
#
loop_
_entity.id
_entity.type
_entity.pdbx_description
1 polymer ?
#
loop_
_entity_poly.entity_id
_entity_poly.type
_entity_poly.pdbx_seq_one_letter_code
_entity_poly.pdbx_strand_id
1 'polypeptide(L)'
;MYALIINSVEQCLKPFWVSHWTEGEVQKGLVKEMEENLVLLEEQLKGKTFFGGDTMGYLDIAASVFAPWLSVLEEVTGASVVSEDKLPALRRWTEEYTSSEAVKQSLPDRDQLVAYFTKNKDNYRIMTNCTDIIHECALSNFDHCCILACLTPLRLALFADGEVQRASTKEVKESLAVAEQQLKGKRFFGGDAIGLADIAGASVLSLWAGVLEEVAGVRVLNDEEYPALRRWAMEYNSNEAVKGCLPDRDRLLSYFTAIREKCISVANSMAPQ
;
A
#
# COMPACT_ATOMS: atom_id res chain seq x y z
N MET A 1 -13.75 -12.49 -10.88
CA MET A 1 -12.33 -12.57 -11.28
C MET A 1 -11.52 -11.42 -10.70
N TYR A 2 -11.78 -10.16 -11.08
CA TYR A 2 -11.06 -8.98 -10.55
C TYR A 2 -10.98 -8.90 -9.01
N ALA A 3 -12.08 -9.12 -8.30
CA ALA A 3 -12.09 -9.06 -6.84
C ALA A 3 -11.34 -10.21 -6.15
N LEU A 4 -11.09 -11.32 -6.85
CA LEU A 4 -10.23 -12.41 -6.38
C LEU A 4 -8.75 -12.03 -6.56
N ILE A 5 -8.44 -11.34 -7.66
CA ILE A 5 -7.08 -10.91 -7.99
C ILE A 5 -6.61 -9.79 -7.06
N ILE A 6 -7.47 -8.81 -6.74
CA ILE A 6 -7.16 -7.77 -5.74
C ILE A 6 -6.92 -8.39 -4.37
N ASN A 7 -7.73 -9.36 -3.98
CA ASN A 7 -7.53 -10.09 -2.73
C ASN A 7 -6.20 -10.87 -2.71
N SER A 8 -5.79 -11.44 -3.84
CA SER A 8 -4.47 -12.08 -4.00
C SER A 8 -3.33 -11.06 -3.82
N VAL A 9 -3.43 -9.86 -4.41
CA VAL A 9 -2.47 -8.76 -4.18
C VAL A 9 -2.40 -8.38 -2.70
N GLU A 10 -3.54 -8.19 -2.03
CA GLU A 10 -3.61 -7.85 -0.61
C GLU A 10 -2.96 -8.94 0.28
N GLN A 11 -3.21 -10.21 -0.01
CA GLN A 11 -2.65 -11.35 0.72
C GLN A 11 -1.13 -11.47 0.54
N CYS A 12 -0.57 -11.01 -0.58
CA CYS A 12 0.87 -11.06 -0.84
C CYS A 12 1.67 -9.98 -0.12
N LEU A 13 1.04 -8.88 0.33
CA LEU A 13 1.76 -7.71 0.84
C LEU A 13 2.60 -7.99 2.09
N LYS A 14 2.00 -8.62 3.11
CA LYS A 14 2.73 -8.93 4.35
C LYS A 14 3.84 -9.96 4.09
N PRO A 15 3.58 -11.10 3.44
CA PRO A 15 4.64 -12.05 3.08
C PRO A 15 5.76 -11.43 2.24
N PHE A 16 5.42 -10.57 1.27
CA PHE A 16 6.39 -9.85 0.46
C PHE A 16 7.33 -9.00 1.33
N TRP A 17 6.79 -8.13 2.19
CA TRP A 17 7.64 -7.25 3.01
C TRP A 17 8.45 -8.02 4.06
N VAL A 18 7.84 -8.95 4.78
CA VAL A 18 8.50 -9.64 5.91
C VAL A 18 9.56 -10.62 5.41
N SER A 19 9.36 -11.27 4.26
CA SER A 19 10.34 -12.23 3.71
C SER A 19 11.68 -11.58 3.35
N HIS A 20 11.72 -10.29 2.98
CA HIS A 20 12.98 -9.59 2.71
C HIS A 20 13.83 -9.36 3.97
N TRP A 21 13.23 -9.36 5.16
CA TRP A 21 13.92 -9.05 6.42
C TRP A 21 14.04 -10.24 7.38
N THR A 22 13.51 -11.40 6.98
CA THR A 22 13.60 -12.66 7.73
C THR A 22 14.51 -13.65 7.00
N GLU A 23 14.96 -14.69 7.70
CA GLU A 23 15.85 -15.71 7.15
C GLU A 23 15.39 -17.12 7.57
N GLY A 24 15.96 -18.15 6.94
CA GLY A 24 15.71 -19.54 7.31
C GLY A 24 14.29 -20.00 6.99
N GLU A 25 13.71 -20.83 7.87
CA GLU A 25 12.41 -21.47 7.62
C GLU A 25 11.24 -20.47 7.62
N VAL A 26 11.33 -19.38 8.38
CA VAL A 26 10.31 -18.32 8.37
C VAL A 26 10.24 -17.65 6.99
N GLN A 27 11.40 -17.25 6.45
CA GLN A 27 11.47 -16.66 5.11
C GLN A 27 10.95 -17.63 4.05
N LYS A 28 11.39 -18.90 4.08
CA LYS A 28 10.93 -19.91 3.11
C LYS A 28 9.41 -20.11 3.15
N GLY A 29 8.82 -20.12 4.35
CA GLY A 29 7.37 -20.22 4.53
C GLY A 29 6.64 -19.04 3.89
N LEU A 30 7.09 -17.81 4.15
CA LEU A 30 6.50 -16.59 3.59
C LEU A 30 6.67 -16.49 2.07
N VAL A 31 7.84 -16.87 1.54
CA VAL A 31 8.09 -16.92 0.09
C VAL A 31 7.14 -17.91 -0.56
N LYS A 32 6.97 -19.10 0.03
CA LYS A 32 6.05 -20.11 -0.49
C LYS A 32 4.59 -19.64 -0.48
N GLU A 33 4.13 -19.03 0.62
CA GLU A 33 2.79 -18.44 0.73
C GLU A 33 2.58 -17.37 -0.35
N MET A 34 3.57 -16.51 -0.55
CA MET A 34 3.52 -15.47 -1.57
C MET A 34 3.47 -16.08 -2.98
N GLU A 35 4.32 -17.06 -3.29
CA GLU A 35 4.31 -17.76 -4.57
C GLU A 35 2.93 -18.35 -4.88
N GLU A 36 2.32 -19.06 -3.92
CA GLU A 36 0.98 -19.66 -4.06
C GLU A 36 -0.09 -18.60 -4.39
N ASN A 37 -0.01 -17.43 -3.76
CA ASN A 37 -0.94 -16.33 -3.98
C ASN A 37 -0.68 -15.57 -5.29
N LEU A 38 0.57 -15.53 -5.77
CA LEU A 38 0.98 -14.82 -6.99
C LEU A 38 0.76 -15.63 -8.28
N VAL A 39 0.54 -16.95 -8.22
CA VAL A 39 0.26 -17.79 -9.42
C VAL A 39 -0.89 -17.22 -10.27
N LEU A 40 -1.94 -16.71 -9.63
CA LEU A 40 -3.06 -16.12 -10.36
C LEU A 40 -2.66 -14.88 -11.16
N LEU A 41 -1.76 -14.05 -10.63
CA LEU A 41 -1.26 -12.87 -11.32
C LEU A 41 -0.32 -13.25 -12.47
N GLU A 42 0.55 -14.23 -12.25
CA GLU A 42 1.43 -14.79 -13.27
C GLU A 42 0.63 -15.28 -14.49
N GLU A 43 -0.44 -16.05 -14.27
CA GLU A 43 -1.34 -16.51 -15.34
C GLU A 43 -2.02 -15.34 -16.09
N GLN A 44 -2.38 -14.27 -15.38
CA GLN A 44 -3.03 -13.10 -16.00
C GLN A 44 -2.08 -12.27 -16.89
N LEU A 45 -0.77 -12.35 -16.63
CA LEU A 45 0.28 -11.68 -17.40
C LEU A 45 0.77 -12.48 -18.61
N LYS A 46 0.38 -13.75 -18.75
CA LYS A 46 0.81 -14.56 -19.89
C LYS A 46 0.40 -13.92 -21.22
N GLY A 47 1.39 -13.65 -22.06
CA GLY A 47 1.20 -13.04 -23.37
C GLY A 47 0.85 -11.55 -23.35
N LYS A 48 0.98 -10.86 -22.20
CA LYS A 48 0.70 -9.41 -22.08
C LYS A 48 1.88 -8.67 -21.48
N THR A 49 2.12 -7.45 -21.95
CA THR A 49 3.13 -6.57 -21.35
C THR A 49 2.72 -6.15 -19.95
N PHE A 50 1.49 -5.64 -19.83
CA PHE A 50 0.83 -5.19 -18.62
C PHE A 50 -0.40 -6.05 -18.32
N PHE A 51 -0.95 -5.99 -17.11
CA PHE A 51 -2.23 -6.64 -16.81
C PHE A 51 -3.36 -6.09 -17.69
N GLY A 52 -3.28 -4.80 -18.05
CA GLY A 52 -4.13 -4.13 -19.03
C GLY A 52 -3.90 -4.51 -20.50
N GLY A 53 -2.95 -5.41 -20.81
CA GLY A 53 -2.57 -5.77 -22.18
C GLY A 53 -1.36 -4.97 -22.65
N ASP A 54 -1.54 -4.16 -23.70
CA ASP A 54 -0.47 -3.33 -24.28
C ASP A 54 -0.25 -2.02 -23.51
N THR A 55 -1.23 -1.62 -22.70
CA THR A 55 -1.20 -0.41 -21.88
C THR A 55 -1.45 -0.75 -20.42
N MET A 56 -0.85 0.02 -19.50
CA MET A 56 -1.11 -0.11 -18.06
C MET A 56 -2.61 0.03 -17.76
N GLY A 57 -3.15 -0.90 -16.98
CA GLY A 57 -4.52 -0.91 -16.50
C GLY A 57 -4.61 -0.83 -14.98
N TYR A 58 -5.84 -0.98 -14.47
CA TYR A 58 -6.12 -0.88 -13.04
C TYR A 58 -5.28 -1.85 -12.18
N LEU A 59 -5.13 -3.09 -12.64
CA LEU A 59 -4.42 -4.12 -11.88
C LEU A 59 -2.91 -3.85 -11.84
N ASP A 60 -2.33 -3.20 -12.86
CA ASP A 60 -0.95 -2.73 -12.83
C ASP A 60 -0.72 -1.72 -11.71
N ILE A 61 -1.68 -0.80 -11.50
CA ILE A 61 -1.64 0.17 -10.42
C ILE A 61 -1.83 -0.52 -9.06
N ALA A 62 -2.78 -1.44 -8.93
CA ALA A 62 -3.02 -2.15 -7.68
C ALA A 62 -1.82 -3.01 -7.26
N ALA A 63 -1.15 -3.68 -8.21
CA ALA A 63 0.04 -4.48 -7.97
C ALA A 63 1.33 -3.66 -7.89
N SER A 64 1.29 -2.36 -8.22
CA SER A 64 2.47 -1.48 -8.32
C SER A 64 3.31 -1.43 -7.04
N VAL A 65 2.70 -1.72 -5.88
CA VAL A 65 3.36 -1.85 -4.59
C VAL A 65 4.46 -2.93 -4.56
N PHE A 66 4.51 -3.85 -5.53
CA PHE A 66 5.59 -4.84 -5.60
C PHE A 66 6.76 -4.36 -6.47
N ALA A 67 6.48 -3.66 -7.56
CA ALA A 67 7.44 -3.50 -8.65
C ALA A 67 8.67 -2.62 -8.32
N PRO A 68 8.54 -1.40 -7.77
CA PRO A 68 9.69 -0.56 -7.43
C PRO A 68 10.53 -1.14 -6.30
N TRP A 69 9.88 -1.79 -5.34
CA TRP A 69 10.54 -2.25 -4.11
C TRP A 69 11.23 -3.58 -4.29
N LEU A 70 10.71 -4.49 -5.13
CA LEU A 70 11.29 -5.81 -5.33
C LEU A 70 12.78 -5.72 -5.65
N SER A 71 13.16 -5.01 -6.71
CA SER A 71 14.57 -4.92 -7.12
C SER A 71 15.47 -4.25 -6.07
N VAL A 72 14.95 -3.28 -5.32
CA VAL A 72 15.69 -2.55 -4.29
C VAL A 72 15.93 -3.45 -3.08
N LEU A 73 14.88 -4.12 -2.60
CA LEU A 73 14.96 -4.95 -1.41
C LEU A 73 15.76 -6.22 -1.66
N GLU A 74 15.62 -6.86 -2.84
CA GLU A 74 16.43 -8.02 -3.19
C GLU A 74 17.93 -7.65 -3.26
N GLU A 75 18.28 -6.47 -3.80
CA GLU A 75 19.67 -5.98 -3.78
C GLU A 75 20.18 -5.72 -2.36
N VAL A 76 19.41 -5.02 -1.53
CA VAL A 76 19.80 -4.66 -0.17
C VAL A 76 19.95 -5.90 0.71
N THR A 77 19.07 -6.88 0.56
CA THR A 77 18.95 -8.03 1.46
C THR A 77 19.72 -9.24 0.97
N GLY A 78 19.88 -9.39 -0.35
CA GLY A 78 20.37 -10.59 -1.01
C GLY A 78 19.32 -11.72 -1.09
N ALA A 79 18.09 -11.47 -0.61
CA ALA A 79 17.00 -12.44 -0.69
C ALA A 79 16.38 -12.39 -2.09
N SER A 80 16.09 -13.56 -2.67
CA SER A 80 15.23 -13.65 -3.86
C SER A 80 13.85 -14.11 -3.41
N VAL A 81 12.89 -13.19 -3.48
CA VAL A 81 11.54 -13.39 -2.93
C VAL A 81 10.55 -13.76 -4.02
N VAL A 82 10.72 -13.25 -5.24
CA VAL A 82 9.92 -13.63 -6.42
C VAL A 82 10.74 -14.57 -7.31
N SER A 83 10.48 -15.87 -7.33
CA SER A 83 11.28 -16.80 -8.14
C SER A 83 11.24 -16.48 -9.65
N GLU A 84 12.39 -16.33 -10.29
CA GLU A 84 12.50 -16.16 -11.75
C GLU A 84 11.94 -17.37 -12.53
N ASP A 85 12.18 -18.58 -12.02
CA ASP A 85 11.74 -19.81 -12.67
C ASP A 85 10.21 -20.02 -12.58
N LYS A 86 9.59 -19.56 -11.49
CA LYS A 86 8.15 -19.79 -11.23
C LYS A 86 7.26 -18.63 -11.62
N LEU A 87 7.75 -17.39 -11.51
CA LEU A 87 7.00 -16.16 -11.74
C LEU A 87 7.68 -15.25 -12.80
N PRO A 88 8.06 -15.80 -13.98
CA PRO A 88 8.80 -15.05 -14.99
C PRO A 88 8.02 -13.89 -15.61
N ALA A 89 6.69 -14.00 -15.76
CA ALA A 89 5.87 -12.91 -16.31
C ALA A 89 5.74 -11.76 -15.31
N LEU A 90 5.61 -12.05 -14.01
CA LEU A 90 5.65 -11.05 -12.95
C LEU A 90 7.00 -10.34 -12.89
N ARG A 91 8.13 -11.07 -12.96
CA ARG A 91 9.49 -10.48 -13.03
C ARG A 91 9.60 -9.49 -14.17
N ARG A 92 9.30 -9.93 -15.39
CA ARG A 92 9.26 -9.06 -16.59
C ARG A 92 8.34 -7.86 -16.38
N TRP A 93 7.14 -8.08 -15.85
CA TRP A 93 6.19 -7.00 -15.60
C TRP A 93 6.75 -5.96 -14.62
N THR A 94 7.46 -6.35 -13.56
CA THR A 94 8.08 -5.39 -12.62
C THR A 94 9.11 -4.50 -13.30
N GLU A 95 9.92 -5.06 -14.22
CA GLU A 95 10.92 -4.33 -15.00
C GLU A 95 10.27 -3.35 -15.99
N GLU A 96 9.26 -3.81 -16.74
CA GLU A 96 8.52 -2.99 -17.70
C GLU A 96 7.75 -1.86 -16.99
N TYR A 97 7.10 -2.18 -15.86
CA TYR A 97 6.35 -1.21 -15.06
C TYR A 97 7.26 -0.11 -14.51
N THR A 98 8.39 -0.49 -13.90
CA THR A 98 9.35 0.49 -13.34
C THR A 98 10.12 1.24 -14.43
N SER A 99 10.22 0.69 -15.64
CA SER A 99 10.87 1.34 -16.78
C SER A 99 9.97 2.35 -17.51
N SER A 100 8.65 2.28 -17.30
CA SER A 100 7.68 3.20 -17.88
C SER A 100 7.94 4.65 -17.47
N GLU A 101 7.98 5.57 -18.44
CA GLU A 101 8.23 6.99 -18.18
C GLU A 101 7.25 7.62 -17.18
N ALA A 102 5.97 7.23 -17.25
CA ALA A 102 4.95 7.70 -16.31
C ALA A 102 5.22 7.27 -14.87
N VAL A 103 5.76 6.05 -14.70
CA VAL A 103 6.07 5.49 -13.39
C VAL A 103 7.37 6.06 -12.86
N LYS A 104 8.43 6.12 -13.69
CA LYS A 104 9.74 6.70 -13.31
C LYS A 104 9.63 8.10 -12.73
N GLN A 105 8.80 8.96 -13.32
CA GLN A 105 8.60 10.33 -12.84
C GLN A 105 7.91 10.39 -11.46
N SER A 106 7.22 9.32 -11.08
CA SER A 106 6.47 9.21 -9.84
C SER A 106 7.23 8.47 -8.73
N LEU A 107 8.37 7.85 -9.04
CA LEU A 107 9.16 7.06 -8.09
C LEU A 107 10.37 7.86 -7.57
N PRO A 108 10.75 7.67 -6.30
CA PRO A 108 12.06 8.11 -5.84
C PRO A 108 13.18 7.44 -6.66
N ASP A 109 14.30 8.13 -6.75
CA ASP A 109 15.50 7.59 -7.40
C ASP A 109 15.91 6.25 -6.77
N ARG A 110 16.19 5.26 -7.62
CA ARG A 110 16.47 3.88 -7.17
C ARG A 110 17.68 3.83 -6.23
N ASP A 111 18.73 4.57 -6.53
CA ASP A 111 19.96 4.57 -5.72
C ASP A 111 19.72 5.19 -4.36
N GLN A 112 18.85 6.22 -4.28
CA GLN A 112 18.41 6.77 -2.99
C GLN A 112 17.64 5.73 -2.16
N LEU A 113 16.78 4.93 -2.79
CA LEU A 113 16.03 3.87 -2.10
C LEU A 113 16.98 2.77 -1.60
N VAL A 114 17.91 2.32 -2.43
CA VAL A 114 18.94 1.34 -2.04
C VAL A 114 19.78 1.87 -0.87
N ALA A 115 20.24 3.12 -0.94
CA ALA A 115 21.01 3.74 0.14
C ALA A 115 20.21 3.84 1.44
N TYR A 116 18.93 4.24 1.35
CA TYR A 116 18.04 4.34 2.50
C TYR A 116 17.83 2.97 3.17
N PHE A 117 17.47 1.94 2.40
CA PHE A 117 17.21 0.60 2.97
C PHE A 117 18.50 -0.07 3.44
N THR A 118 19.63 0.15 2.78
CA THR A 118 20.94 -0.32 3.26
C THR A 118 21.27 0.29 4.61
N LYS A 119 21.09 1.60 4.78
CA LYS A 119 21.34 2.31 6.04
C LYS A 119 20.46 1.80 7.18
N ASN A 120 19.23 1.38 6.88
CA ASN A 120 18.23 0.97 7.86
C ASN A 120 18.04 -0.56 7.96
N LYS A 121 18.87 -1.35 7.26
CA LYS A 121 18.71 -2.80 7.12
C LYS A 121 18.55 -3.54 8.45
N ASP A 122 19.38 -3.21 9.43
CA ASP A 122 19.35 -3.87 10.74
C ASP A 122 18.09 -3.50 11.53
N ASN A 123 17.60 -2.26 11.40
CA ASN A 123 16.36 -1.84 12.04
C ASN A 123 15.17 -2.64 11.51
N TYR A 124 15.12 -2.85 10.19
CA TYR A 124 14.05 -3.65 9.57
C TYR A 124 14.12 -5.12 10.00
N ARG A 125 15.31 -5.73 10.05
CA ARG A 125 15.50 -7.10 10.57
C ARG A 125 15.08 -7.26 12.02
N ILE A 126 15.45 -6.29 12.88
CA ILE A 126 15.05 -6.31 14.29
C ILE A 126 13.53 -6.21 14.40
N MET A 127 12.92 -5.27 13.69
CA MET A 127 11.48 -5.06 13.70
C MET A 127 10.69 -6.30 13.23
N THR A 128 11.16 -7.00 12.20
CA THR A 128 10.53 -8.24 11.73
C THR A 128 10.77 -9.45 12.60
N ASN A 129 11.88 -9.51 13.34
CA ASN A 129 12.15 -10.61 14.27
C ASN A 129 11.50 -10.39 15.65
N CYS A 130 11.09 -9.16 15.95
CA CYS A 130 10.30 -8.83 17.14
C CYS A 130 8.79 -9.07 16.95
N THR A 131 8.34 -9.73 15.87
CA THR A 131 6.91 -10.00 15.63
C THR A 131 6.24 -10.89 16.67
N ASP A 132 6.99 -11.52 17.58
CA ASP A 132 6.43 -12.20 18.77
C ASP A 132 6.17 -11.24 19.96
N ILE A 133 6.68 -10.01 19.92
CA ILE A 133 6.61 -9.04 21.03
C ILE A 133 5.85 -7.75 20.64
N ILE A 134 5.55 -7.54 19.36
CA ILE A 134 5.07 -6.24 18.85
C ILE A 134 3.69 -6.38 18.20
N HIS A 135 2.68 -6.77 19.01
CA HIS A 135 1.33 -6.25 18.80
C HIS A 135 1.17 -4.85 19.47
N GLU A 136 2.14 -4.42 20.28
CA GLU A 136 2.05 -3.22 21.15
C GLU A 136 3.12 -2.13 20.87
N CYS A 137 4.15 -2.38 20.06
CA CYS A 137 5.23 -1.42 19.74
C CYS A 137 5.34 -0.97 18.27
N ALA A 138 4.40 -1.33 17.38
CA ALA A 138 4.47 -1.01 15.95
C ALA A 138 4.27 0.50 15.65
N LEU A 139 4.11 1.34 16.68
CA LEU A 139 3.78 2.75 16.59
C LEU A 139 4.97 3.72 16.77
N SER A 140 6.19 3.25 17.04
CA SER A 140 7.27 4.16 17.47
C SER A 140 8.38 4.45 16.46
N ASN A 141 8.55 3.67 15.38
CA ASN A 141 9.60 3.94 14.40
C ASN A 141 9.06 3.96 12.96
N PHE A 142 9.11 5.17 12.43
CA PHE A 142 8.69 5.62 11.12
C PHE A 142 9.30 4.78 9.98
N ASP A 143 8.54 4.60 8.89
CA ASP A 143 8.89 3.95 7.60
C ASP A 143 8.59 2.45 7.41
N HIS A 144 7.60 1.90 8.14
CA HIS A 144 6.96 0.65 7.74
C HIS A 144 5.44 0.87 7.64
N CYS A 145 4.86 0.60 6.46
CA CYS A 145 3.46 0.20 6.35
C CYS A 145 2.36 1.27 6.53
N CYS A 146 2.56 2.55 6.21
CA CYS A 146 1.44 3.51 6.20
C CYS A 146 0.32 3.14 5.19
N ILE A 147 0.61 2.33 4.17
CA ILE A 147 -0.41 1.89 3.20
C ILE A 147 -1.27 0.77 3.81
N LEU A 148 -0.69 -0.33 4.32
CA LEU A 148 -1.48 -1.49 4.75
C LEU A 148 -1.90 -1.46 6.23
N ALA A 149 -1.09 -0.84 7.11
CA ALA A 149 -1.42 -0.71 8.53
C ALA A 149 -2.50 0.36 8.77
N CYS A 150 -2.64 1.37 7.91
CA CYS A 150 -3.76 2.32 7.98
C CYS A 150 -5.03 1.78 7.29
N LEU A 151 -4.90 0.95 6.25
CA LEU A 151 -6.06 0.42 5.52
C LEU A 151 -6.94 -0.51 6.36
N THR A 152 -6.36 -1.33 7.24
CA THR A 152 -7.17 -2.25 8.08
C THR A 152 -8.02 -1.50 9.11
N PRO A 153 -7.45 -0.64 9.98
CA PRO A 153 -8.24 0.18 10.90
C PRO A 153 -9.20 1.13 10.17
N LEU A 154 -8.79 1.72 9.04
CA LEU A 154 -9.68 2.56 8.24
C LEU A 154 -10.85 1.76 7.66
N ARG A 155 -10.61 0.56 7.14
CA ARG A 155 -11.65 -0.34 6.65
C ARG A 155 -12.63 -0.73 7.75
N LEU A 156 -12.12 -1.08 8.93
CA LEU A 156 -12.95 -1.42 10.09
C LEU A 156 -13.75 -0.21 10.58
N ALA A 157 -13.14 0.98 10.63
CA ALA A 157 -13.82 2.22 10.97
C ALA A 157 -14.97 2.55 10.01
N LEU A 158 -14.79 2.26 8.71
CA LEU A 158 -15.77 2.59 7.68
C LEU A 158 -16.87 1.52 7.54
N PHE A 159 -16.53 0.24 7.62
CA PHE A 159 -17.44 -0.84 7.20
C PHE A 159 -17.75 -1.90 8.26
N ALA A 160 -17.07 -1.90 9.42
CA ALA A 160 -17.47 -2.76 10.53
C ALA A 160 -18.56 -2.09 11.37
N ASP A 161 -19.15 -2.85 12.30
CA ASP A 161 -20.21 -2.38 13.18
C ASP A 161 -19.80 -2.40 14.68
N GLY A 162 -20.57 -1.68 15.49
CA GLY A 162 -20.54 -1.83 16.95
C GLY A 162 -19.25 -1.36 17.62
N GLU A 163 -18.68 -2.20 18.47
CA GLU A 163 -17.46 -1.87 19.23
C GLU A 163 -16.21 -1.83 18.33
N VAL A 164 -16.13 -2.73 17.35
CA VAL A 164 -14.99 -2.82 16.42
C VAL A 164 -14.86 -1.54 15.62
N GLN A 165 -15.98 -1.05 15.07
CA GLN A 165 -16.00 0.22 14.35
C GLN A 165 -15.52 1.39 15.22
N ARG A 166 -16.00 1.47 16.48
CA ARG A 166 -15.64 2.56 17.41
C ARG A 166 -14.16 2.51 17.78
N ALA A 167 -13.63 1.32 18.09
CA ALA A 167 -12.23 1.14 18.43
C ALA A 167 -11.32 1.51 17.25
N SER A 168 -11.62 1.00 16.06
CA SER A 168 -10.83 1.30 14.86
C SER A 168 -10.96 2.76 14.43
N THR A 169 -12.12 3.40 14.61
CA THR A 169 -12.27 4.85 14.35
C THR A 169 -11.34 5.67 15.24
N LYS A 170 -11.22 5.29 16.52
CA LYS A 170 -10.32 5.97 17.47
C LYS A 170 -8.85 5.82 17.02
N GLU A 171 -8.44 4.61 16.67
CA GLU A 171 -7.09 4.31 16.19
C GLU A 171 -6.74 5.09 14.91
N VAL A 172 -7.68 5.17 13.96
CA VAL A 172 -7.50 5.97 12.74
C VAL A 172 -7.35 7.44 13.09
N LYS A 173 -8.18 7.99 13.99
CA LYS A 173 -8.09 9.40 14.39
C LYS A 173 -6.77 9.75 15.08
N GLU A 174 -6.22 8.84 15.89
CA GLU A 174 -4.89 8.99 16.50
C GLU A 174 -3.79 9.02 15.42
N SER A 175 -3.86 8.12 14.44
CA SER A 175 -2.93 8.10 13.31
C SER A 175 -3.01 9.37 12.46
N LEU A 176 -4.23 9.85 12.17
CA LEU A 176 -4.45 11.11 11.46
C LEU A 176 -3.89 12.31 12.21
N ALA A 177 -4.00 12.34 13.54
CA ALA A 177 -3.43 13.42 14.35
C ALA A 177 -1.89 13.47 14.27
N VAL A 178 -1.23 12.31 14.24
CA VAL A 178 0.22 12.23 14.03
C VAL A 178 0.59 12.75 12.64
N ALA A 179 -0.11 12.30 11.60
CA ALA A 179 0.14 12.73 10.22
C ALA A 179 -0.08 14.24 10.03
N GLU A 180 -1.16 14.79 10.61
CA GLU A 180 -1.45 16.22 10.65
C GLU A 180 -0.29 17.01 11.29
N GLN A 181 0.20 16.55 12.44
CA GLN A 181 1.31 17.18 13.13
C GLN A 181 2.60 17.16 12.30
N GLN A 182 2.86 16.10 11.56
CA GLN A 182 4.06 15.97 10.72
C GLN A 182 4.04 16.83 9.47
N LEU A 183 2.84 17.17 8.97
CA LEU A 183 2.64 18.12 7.88
C LEU A 183 2.70 19.58 8.32
N LYS A 184 2.69 19.87 9.63
CA LYS A 184 2.79 21.25 10.11
C LYS A 184 4.10 21.88 9.65
N GLY A 185 3.99 23.04 9.01
CA GLY A 185 5.12 23.77 8.47
C GLY A 185 5.74 23.16 7.20
N LYS A 186 5.16 22.08 6.66
CA LYS A 186 5.57 21.49 5.39
C LYS A 186 4.48 21.63 4.33
N ARG A 187 4.88 21.55 3.07
CA ARG A 187 3.97 21.50 1.92
C ARG A 187 3.56 20.05 1.63
N PHE A 188 4.54 19.17 1.64
CA PHE A 188 4.45 17.73 1.47
C PHE A 188 5.13 17.04 2.65
N PHE A 189 4.86 15.75 2.91
CA PHE A 189 5.60 14.97 3.89
C PHE A 189 7.11 14.96 3.58
N GLY A 190 7.47 14.97 2.28
CA GLY A 190 8.82 15.18 1.76
C GLY A 190 9.40 16.60 1.92
N GLY A 191 8.67 17.53 2.55
CA GLY A 191 9.09 18.93 2.71
C GLY A 191 8.47 19.82 1.64
N ASP A 192 9.31 20.35 0.73
CA ASP A 192 8.87 21.27 -0.34
C ASP A 192 8.49 20.55 -1.65
N ALA A 193 8.89 19.28 -1.78
CA ALA A 193 8.59 18.42 -2.92
C ALA A 193 7.89 17.13 -2.44
N ILE A 194 7.16 16.49 -3.36
CA ILE A 194 6.54 15.18 -3.13
C ILE A 194 7.64 14.17 -2.80
N GLY A 195 7.55 13.56 -1.63
CA GLY A 195 8.43 12.50 -1.16
C GLY A 195 7.74 11.15 -1.07
N LEU A 196 8.47 10.15 -0.57
CA LEU A 196 7.97 8.79 -0.44
C LEU A 196 6.70 8.69 0.42
N ALA A 197 6.68 9.39 1.56
CA ALA A 197 5.52 9.42 2.45
C ALA A 197 4.29 10.05 1.80
N ASP A 198 4.47 10.99 0.87
CA ASP A 198 3.38 11.57 0.09
C ASP A 198 2.77 10.55 -0.86
N ILE A 199 3.60 9.82 -1.61
CA ILE A 199 3.16 8.77 -2.54
C ILE A 199 2.48 7.63 -1.79
N ALA A 200 3.06 7.21 -0.66
CA ALA A 200 2.51 6.17 0.18
C ALA A 200 1.17 6.60 0.82
N GLY A 201 1.11 7.81 1.40
CA GLY A 201 -0.10 8.33 2.03
C GLY A 201 -1.21 8.67 1.04
N ALA A 202 -0.86 9.06 -0.19
CA ALA A 202 -1.81 9.56 -1.19
C ALA A 202 -2.80 8.50 -1.69
N SER A 203 -2.34 7.26 -1.84
CA SER A 203 -3.23 6.18 -2.26
C SER A 203 -4.34 5.90 -1.24
N VAL A 204 -4.15 6.23 0.04
CA VAL A 204 -5.13 5.94 1.09
C VAL A 204 -5.92 7.19 1.48
N LEU A 205 -5.25 8.32 1.75
CA LEU A 205 -5.86 9.48 2.39
C LEU A 205 -6.37 10.56 1.41
N SER A 206 -5.74 10.74 0.24
CA SER A 206 -6.08 11.89 -0.62
C SER A 206 -7.22 11.60 -1.62
N LEU A 207 -7.40 10.35 -2.05
CA LEU A 207 -8.41 9.97 -3.05
C LEU A 207 -9.40 8.91 -2.56
N TRP A 208 -8.92 7.86 -1.88
CA TRP A 208 -9.74 6.70 -1.53
C TRP A 208 -10.55 6.94 -0.27
N ALA A 209 -9.99 7.61 0.74
CA ALA A 209 -10.71 7.87 1.98
C ALA A 209 -12.04 8.61 1.74
N GLY A 210 -12.06 9.71 0.97
CA GLY A 210 -13.31 10.43 0.69
C GLY A 210 -14.35 9.61 -0.10
N VAL A 211 -13.90 8.75 -1.02
CA VAL A 211 -14.79 7.83 -1.75
C VAL A 211 -15.34 6.76 -0.81
N LEU A 212 -14.49 6.15 0.02
CA LEU A 212 -14.89 5.08 0.92
C LEU A 212 -15.77 5.59 2.07
N GLU A 213 -15.53 6.81 2.58
CA GLU A 213 -16.41 7.52 3.50
C GLU A 213 -17.80 7.74 2.92
N GLU A 214 -17.88 8.19 1.65
CA GLU A 214 -19.14 8.38 0.95
C GLU A 214 -19.90 7.05 0.78
N VAL A 215 -19.20 5.97 0.40
CA VAL A 215 -19.78 4.62 0.24
C VAL A 215 -20.23 4.04 1.59
N ALA A 216 -19.47 4.27 2.64
CA ALA A 216 -19.79 3.84 4.00
C ALA A 216 -20.95 4.65 4.60
N GLY A 217 -21.09 5.93 4.22
CA GLY A 217 -21.94 6.90 4.91
C GLY A 217 -21.34 7.32 6.25
N VAL A 218 -20.02 7.21 6.41
CA VAL A 218 -19.28 7.47 7.66
C VAL A 218 -18.23 8.53 7.36
N ARG A 219 -18.04 9.50 8.28
CA ARG A 219 -16.99 10.51 8.17
C ARG A 219 -15.96 10.30 9.29
N VAL A 220 -14.73 10.01 8.91
CA VAL A 220 -13.58 9.78 9.78
C VAL A 220 -12.57 10.94 9.68
N LEU A 221 -12.31 11.43 8.46
CA LEU A 221 -11.54 12.63 8.16
C LEU A 221 -12.44 13.86 8.24
N ASN A 222 -12.22 14.67 9.27
CA ASN A 222 -12.84 15.98 9.39
C ASN A 222 -11.85 17.07 8.95
N ASP A 223 -12.24 17.81 7.91
CA ASP A 223 -11.49 18.95 7.37
C ASP A 223 -11.13 20.02 8.41
N GLU A 224 -11.98 20.20 9.44
CA GLU A 224 -11.73 21.15 10.54
C GLU A 224 -10.71 20.61 11.55
N GLU A 225 -10.68 19.28 11.75
CA GLU A 225 -9.73 18.62 12.67
C GLU A 225 -8.34 18.47 12.02
N TYR A 226 -8.29 18.31 10.70
CA TYR A 226 -7.08 17.97 9.94
C TYR A 226 -6.80 18.90 8.75
N PRO A 227 -6.62 20.22 8.98
CA PRO A 227 -6.48 21.20 7.91
C PRO A 227 -5.18 21.06 7.09
N ALA A 228 -4.08 20.59 7.68
CA ALA A 228 -2.83 20.36 6.94
C ALA A 228 -2.93 19.15 6.03
N LEU A 229 -3.52 18.04 6.49
CA LEU A 229 -3.84 16.88 5.66
C LEU A 229 -4.78 17.24 4.51
N ARG A 230 -5.81 18.04 4.77
CA ARG A 230 -6.72 18.53 3.71
C ARG A 230 -5.98 19.33 2.64
N ARG A 231 -5.16 20.30 3.06
CA ARG A 231 -4.34 21.11 2.15
C ARG A 231 -3.39 20.23 1.34
N TRP A 232 -2.68 19.34 2.02
CA TRP A 232 -1.77 18.39 1.40
C TRP A 232 -2.47 17.53 0.35
N ALA A 233 -3.63 16.95 0.66
CA ALA A 233 -4.40 16.12 -0.26
C ALA A 233 -4.83 16.90 -1.53
N MET A 234 -5.29 18.14 -1.36
CA MET A 234 -5.64 19.01 -2.50
C MET A 234 -4.43 19.33 -3.37
N GLU A 235 -3.30 19.70 -2.77
CA GLU A 235 -2.08 20.03 -3.51
C GLU A 235 -1.45 18.81 -4.20
N TYR A 236 -1.48 17.65 -3.55
CA TYR A 236 -1.02 16.38 -4.12
C TYR A 236 -1.88 15.98 -5.33
N ASN A 237 -3.21 15.97 -5.18
CA ASN A 237 -4.13 15.58 -6.26
C ASN A 237 -4.12 16.58 -7.44
N SER A 238 -3.73 17.83 -7.21
CA SER A 238 -3.61 18.87 -8.23
C SER A 238 -2.24 18.92 -8.89
N ASN A 239 -1.27 18.13 -8.43
CA ASN A 239 0.07 18.10 -9.01
C ASN A 239 0.03 17.42 -10.39
N GLU A 240 0.60 18.06 -11.41
CA GLU A 240 0.59 17.55 -12.80
C GLU A 240 1.23 16.16 -12.95
N ALA A 241 2.26 15.84 -12.15
CA ALA A 241 2.88 14.52 -12.16
C ALA A 241 1.96 13.42 -11.59
N VAL A 242 1.05 13.80 -10.69
CA VAL A 242 0.17 12.88 -9.96
C VAL A 242 -1.18 12.75 -10.64
N LYS A 243 -1.76 13.86 -11.12
CA LYS A 243 -3.14 13.93 -11.62
C LYS A 243 -3.41 12.94 -12.76
N GLY A 244 -2.40 12.65 -13.58
CA GLY A 244 -2.47 11.65 -14.66
C GLY A 244 -2.45 10.19 -14.17
N CYS A 245 -2.00 9.94 -12.94
CA CYS A 245 -1.87 8.61 -12.34
C CYS A 245 -3.06 8.22 -11.46
N LEU A 246 -3.88 9.19 -11.05
CA LEU A 246 -5.02 8.95 -10.18
C LEU A 246 -6.23 8.43 -10.99
N PRO A 247 -6.92 7.38 -10.51
CA PRO A 247 -8.16 6.92 -11.14
C PRO A 247 -9.27 7.97 -10.99
N ASP A 248 -10.17 8.01 -11.97
CA ASP A 248 -11.35 8.85 -11.93
C ASP A 248 -12.18 8.58 -10.67
N ARG A 249 -12.52 9.65 -9.94
CA ARG A 249 -13.23 9.57 -8.65
C ARG A 249 -14.61 8.93 -8.81
N ASP A 250 -15.36 9.30 -9.85
CA ASP A 250 -16.71 8.81 -10.08
C ASP A 250 -16.71 7.32 -10.43
N ARG A 251 -15.69 6.88 -11.16
CA ARG A 251 -15.43 5.46 -11.43
C ARG A 251 -15.10 4.69 -10.14
N LEU A 252 -14.25 5.24 -9.26
CA LEU A 252 -13.96 4.61 -7.96
C LEU A 252 -15.21 4.52 -7.10
N LEU A 253 -15.98 5.60 -7.00
CA LEU A 253 -17.23 5.65 -6.25
C LEU A 253 -18.20 4.59 -6.78
N SER A 254 -18.45 4.55 -8.09
CA SER A 254 -19.32 3.55 -8.73
C SER A 254 -18.88 2.13 -8.41
N TYR A 255 -17.57 1.85 -8.49
CA TYR A 255 -17.03 0.53 -8.17
C TYR A 255 -17.28 0.15 -6.70
N PHE A 256 -16.93 1.03 -5.75
CA PHE A 256 -17.05 0.75 -4.33
C PHE A 256 -18.50 0.69 -3.86
N THR A 257 -19.38 1.51 -4.42
CA THR A 257 -20.83 1.38 -4.21
C THR A 257 -21.32 0.00 -4.65
N ALA A 258 -20.87 -0.49 -5.81
CA ALA A 258 -21.28 -1.80 -6.32
C ALA A 258 -20.78 -2.98 -5.46
N ILE A 259 -19.67 -2.82 -4.73
CA ILE A 259 -19.10 -3.85 -3.86
C ILE A 259 -19.29 -3.57 -2.36
N ARG A 260 -20.14 -2.60 -1.99
CA ARG A 260 -20.32 -2.14 -0.61
C ARG A 260 -20.61 -3.29 0.36
N GLU A 261 -21.54 -4.17 0.04
CA GLU A 261 -21.91 -5.31 0.89
C GLU A 261 -20.75 -6.29 1.09
N LYS A 262 -19.89 -6.44 0.06
CA LYS A 262 -18.66 -7.22 0.19
C LYS A 262 -17.66 -6.54 1.10
N CYS A 263 -17.53 -5.20 1.03
CA CYS A 263 -16.64 -4.45 1.93
C CYS A 263 -17.03 -4.65 3.40
N ILE A 264 -18.34 -4.58 3.71
CA ILE A 264 -18.91 -4.84 5.04
C ILE A 264 -18.63 -6.28 5.48
N SER A 265 -18.96 -7.26 4.64
CA SER A 265 -18.74 -8.68 4.96
C SER A 265 -17.28 -8.98 5.30
N VAL A 266 -16.34 -8.43 4.53
CA VAL A 266 -14.91 -8.61 4.80
C VAL A 266 -14.51 -7.90 6.09
N ALA A 267 -14.93 -6.66 6.32
CA ALA A 267 -14.59 -5.92 7.55
C ALA A 267 -15.06 -6.68 8.80
N ASN A 268 -16.29 -7.19 8.79
CA ASN A 268 -16.84 -7.96 9.90
C ASN A 268 -16.16 -9.34 10.07
N SER A 269 -15.59 -9.92 9.01
CA SER A 269 -14.79 -11.16 9.12
C SER A 269 -13.40 -10.95 9.74
N MET A 270 -12.91 -9.71 9.76
CA MET A 270 -11.61 -9.34 10.33
C MET A 270 -11.72 -8.97 11.82
N ALA A 271 -12.93 -8.83 12.35
CA ALA A 271 -13.16 -8.57 13.76
C ALA A 271 -12.73 -9.78 14.61
N PRO A 272 -11.99 -9.58 15.73
CA PRO A 272 -11.75 -10.64 16.69
C PRO A 272 -13.10 -11.15 17.23
N GLN A 273 -13.29 -12.48 17.24
CA GLN A 273 -14.48 -13.15 17.80
C GLN A 273 -14.54 -13.03 19.32
#